data_AF-A0A932W3X8-F1
#
_entry.id   AF-A0A932W3X8-F1
#
_cell.length_a   1.000
_cell.length_b   1.000
_cell.length_c   1.000
_cell.angle_alpha   90.00
_cell.angle_beta   90.00
_cell.angle_gamma   90.00
#
_symmetry.space_group_name_H-M   'P 1'
#
loop_
_entity.id
_entity.type
_entity.pdbx_description
1 polymer ?
#
loop_
_entity_poly.entity_id
_entity_poly.type
_entity_poly.pdbx_seq_one_letter_code
_entity_poly.pdbx_strand_id
1 'polypeptide(L)'
;MPTFGASGVGRPHPVRILPAQLATPKACIECHKTTIGKFIHSAIEAAGCGACHEVRTEGEKTTVQLLATGNALCLTCHEEKAGKGAAGQQHFPVVEGECTACHNPHASANKFLLLQPASGGKDENLCLACHDTGADVPVKGSRHGALDLGCDTCHVTHKTGDGSQPEFRYHLTEAVPALCRNCHDTADKAMMEAHGGQPLAQSNCVACHNPHASRRPKLTHANAHPPFAEKQCDACHEPPKDGKVVLIEGGKRALCLLCHDSIQNQLNAAKRVHKAISMSDTCTGCHSPHATPYPLHLVQSPVTLCVSCHPQRARERTSKQFVHAPVFQAGCTVCHEPHAGNFAGNLRAQVDEVCLTCHARNAQGEPSADSNSLVLFKGAVRLPANYLESVRRIPLRQGATTGHPLATHPVSGVADPSNPGKTITCVSCHNPHAGNGSPRLFVTETRSSSPLCIRCHK
;
A
#
# COMPACT_ATOMS: atom_id res chain seq x y z
N MET A 1 -24.44 14.60 16.13
CA MET A 1 -23.78 14.15 17.37
C MET A 1 -23.11 15.35 18.00
N PRO A 2 -23.31 15.64 19.30
CA PRO A 2 -22.64 16.79 19.91
C PRO A 2 -21.15 16.46 20.02
N THR A 3 -20.31 17.40 19.60
CA THR A 3 -18.86 17.32 19.64
C THR A 3 -18.36 17.26 21.09
N PHE A 4 -17.64 16.19 21.44
CA PHE A 4 -16.92 16.12 22.71
C PHE A 4 -15.66 16.99 22.58
N GLY A 5 -15.78 18.26 22.98
CA GLY A 5 -14.69 19.23 22.98
C GLY A 5 -13.52 18.81 23.87
N ALA A 6 -12.31 19.01 23.35
CA ALA A 6 -11.01 18.71 23.93
C ALA A 6 -10.61 19.62 25.11
N SER A 7 -11.52 19.93 26.03
CA SER A 7 -11.24 20.81 27.16
C SER A 7 -11.58 20.10 28.45
N GLY A 8 -10.57 19.84 29.28
CA GLY A 8 -10.69 19.31 30.65
C GLY A 8 -11.36 20.28 31.63
N VAL A 9 -12.39 21.00 31.17
CA VAL A 9 -13.23 21.89 31.98
C VAL A 9 -14.49 21.11 32.29
N GLY A 10 -14.70 20.77 33.57
CA GLY A 10 -15.85 20.02 34.03
C GLY A 10 -17.17 20.64 33.57
N ARG A 11 -18.05 19.82 33.00
CA ARG A 11 -19.35 20.30 32.51
C ARG A 11 -20.30 20.45 33.71
N PRO A 12 -21.04 21.57 33.83
CA PRO A 12 -22.03 21.71 34.88
C PRO A 12 -23.12 20.64 34.70
N HIS A 13 -23.46 19.97 35.80
CA HIS A 13 -24.47 18.93 35.86
C HIS A 13 -25.76 19.50 36.47
N PRO A 14 -26.94 19.24 35.87
CA PRO A 14 -28.20 19.86 36.28
C PRO A 14 -28.74 19.31 37.61
N VAL A 15 -28.21 18.18 38.08
CA VAL A 15 -28.57 17.55 39.35
C VAL A 15 -27.38 17.58 40.29
N ARG A 16 -27.62 17.89 41.57
CA ARG A 16 -26.61 17.83 42.62
C ARG A 16 -26.26 16.37 42.91
N ILE A 17 -24.99 16.00 42.71
CA ILE A 17 -24.49 14.63 42.90
C ILE A 17 -23.31 14.68 43.86
N LEU A 18 -23.30 13.86 44.92
CA LEU A 18 -22.16 13.72 45.82
C LEU A 18 -21.17 12.65 45.30
N PRO A 19 -19.85 12.79 45.54
CA PRO A 19 -18.84 11.85 45.06
C PRO A 19 -19.12 10.37 45.41
N ALA A 20 -19.67 10.09 46.60
CA ALA A 20 -20.02 8.74 47.03
C ALA A 20 -21.03 8.03 46.11
N GLN A 21 -21.85 8.80 45.38
CA GLN A 21 -22.86 8.25 44.46
C GLN A 21 -22.25 7.69 43.17
N LEU A 22 -20.98 8.01 42.85
CA LEU A 22 -20.25 7.42 41.73
C LEU A 22 -19.91 5.94 41.94
N ALA A 23 -19.85 5.48 43.20
CA ALA A 23 -19.52 4.10 43.54
C ALA A 23 -20.66 3.11 43.19
N THR A 24 -21.88 3.61 42.95
CA THR A 24 -23.04 2.79 42.60
C THR A 24 -23.67 3.27 41.30
N PRO A 25 -23.70 2.44 40.22
CA PRO A 25 -24.26 2.85 38.93
C PRO A 25 -25.74 3.27 38.99
N LYS A 26 -26.50 2.73 39.94
CA LYS A 26 -27.97 2.84 40.04
C LYS A 26 -28.48 4.28 40.00
N ALA A 27 -27.85 5.20 40.74
CA ALA A 27 -28.30 6.59 40.81
C ALA A 27 -28.12 7.35 39.48
N CYS A 28 -27.09 7.00 38.70
CA CYS A 28 -26.80 7.66 37.43
C CYS A 28 -27.67 7.13 36.28
N ILE A 29 -27.91 5.82 36.24
CA ILE A 29 -28.64 5.17 35.13
C ILE A 29 -30.14 5.46 35.12
N GLU A 30 -30.71 5.96 36.21
CA GLU A 30 -32.10 6.43 36.27
C GLU A 30 -32.36 7.54 35.22
N CYS A 31 -31.37 8.42 35.03
CA CYS A 31 -31.38 9.47 34.01
C CYS A 31 -30.55 9.12 32.76
N HIS A 32 -29.42 8.43 32.92
CA HIS A 32 -28.48 8.09 31.83
C HIS A 32 -28.70 6.69 31.25
N LYS A 33 -29.90 6.42 30.75
CA LYS A 33 -30.28 5.09 30.22
C LYS A 33 -29.42 4.60 29.05
N THR A 34 -28.68 5.48 28.39
CA THR A 34 -27.76 5.18 27.28
C THR A 34 -26.50 4.40 27.70
N THR A 35 -26.26 4.22 29.00
CA THR A 35 -25.17 3.38 29.53
C THR A 35 -25.61 1.95 29.84
N ILE A 36 -26.85 1.60 29.47
CA ILE A 36 -27.43 0.26 29.63
C ILE A 36 -27.37 -0.46 28.29
N GLY A 37 -26.77 -1.65 28.27
CA GLY A 37 -26.64 -2.46 27.06
C GLY A 37 -26.44 -3.93 27.39
N LYS A 38 -26.38 -4.77 26.34
CA LYS A 38 -26.17 -6.21 26.48
C LYS A 38 -24.77 -6.53 27.03
N PHE A 39 -23.78 -5.76 26.61
CA PHE A 39 -22.42 -5.81 27.12
C PHE A 39 -22.12 -4.46 27.75
N ILE A 40 -21.77 -4.46 29.03
CA ILE A 40 -21.39 -3.26 29.80
C ILE A 40 -19.89 -3.33 30.04
N HIS A 41 -19.23 -2.18 30.03
CA HIS A 41 -17.81 -2.09 30.34
C HIS A 41 -17.56 -2.56 31.78
N SER A 42 -16.74 -3.59 31.96
CA SER A 42 -16.53 -4.24 33.26
C SER A 42 -16.08 -3.28 34.37
N ALA A 43 -15.33 -2.23 34.03
CA ALA A 43 -14.94 -1.19 34.99
C ALA A 43 -16.14 -0.49 35.66
N ILE A 44 -17.27 -0.35 34.96
CA ILE A 44 -18.50 0.25 35.51
C ILE A 44 -19.14 -0.69 36.54
N GLU A 45 -19.11 -2.00 36.27
CA GLU A 45 -19.62 -3.00 37.21
C GLU A 45 -18.70 -3.16 38.43
N ALA A 46 -17.39 -3.08 38.23
CA ALA A 46 -16.39 -3.29 39.28
C ALA A 46 -16.17 -2.07 40.19
N ALA A 47 -16.15 -0.86 39.63
CA ALA A 47 -15.76 0.37 40.34
C ALA A 47 -16.75 1.53 40.17
N GLY A 48 -17.90 1.28 39.53
CA GLY A 48 -18.93 2.29 39.30
C GLY A 48 -18.52 3.35 38.26
N CYS A 49 -19.28 4.43 38.21
CA CYS A 49 -18.99 5.56 37.32
C CYS A 49 -17.68 6.28 37.69
N GLY A 50 -17.27 6.16 38.96
CA GLY A 50 -16.04 6.75 39.50
C GLY A 50 -14.75 6.16 38.90
N ALA A 51 -14.83 5.03 38.21
CA ALA A 51 -13.71 4.44 37.49
C ALA A 51 -13.14 5.36 36.39
N CYS A 52 -14.00 6.22 35.84
CA CYS A 52 -13.66 7.11 34.73
C CYS A 52 -14.06 8.56 34.96
N HIS A 53 -15.06 8.80 35.81
CA HIS A 53 -15.59 10.13 36.09
C HIS A 53 -15.19 10.63 37.46
N GLU A 54 -14.95 11.95 37.53
CA GLU A 54 -14.82 12.70 38.77
C GLU A 54 -16.02 13.64 38.90
N VAL A 55 -16.62 13.71 40.09
CA VAL A 55 -17.69 14.64 40.43
C VAL A 55 -17.18 15.63 41.47
N ARG A 56 -17.39 16.92 41.23
CA ARG A 56 -17.11 17.99 42.21
C ARG A 56 -18.38 18.78 42.49
N THR A 57 -18.65 19.03 43.77
CA THR A 57 -19.85 19.76 44.20
C THR A 57 -19.45 20.88 45.15
N GLU A 58 -19.74 22.11 44.74
CA GLU A 58 -19.50 23.33 45.50
C GLU A 58 -20.84 24.06 45.69
N GLY A 59 -21.41 24.00 46.89
CA GLY A 59 -22.76 24.49 47.16
C GLY A 59 -23.81 23.73 46.33
N GLU A 60 -24.53 24.47 45.47
CA GLU A 60 -25.53 23.92 44.54
C GLU A 60 -24.97 23.53 43.17
N LYS A 61 -23.72 23.90 42.86
CA LYS A 61 -23.12 23.61 41.56
C LYS A 61 -22.41 22.26 41.62
N THR A 62 -22.77 21.38 40.69
CA THR A 62 -22.08 20.11 40.48
C THR A 62 -21.42 20.12 39.10
N THR A 63 -20.19 19.64 39.00
CA THR A 63 -19.49 19.41 37.73
C THR A 63 -19.07 17.95 37.63
N VAL A 64 -19.16 17.41 36.42
CA VAL A 64 -18.66 16.07 36.10
C VAL A 64 -17.61 16.17 35.01
N GLN A 65 -16.49 15.49 35.21
CA GLN A 65 -15.38 15.43 34.27
C GLN A 65 -14.79 14.02 34.18
N LEU A 66 -13.94 13.79 33.18
CA LEU A 66 -13.17 12.56 33.07
C LEU A 66 -11.87 12.68 33.89
N LEU A 67 -11.39 11.56 34.43
CA LEU A 67 -10.13 11.51 35.19
C LEU A 67 -8.90 11.80 34.31
N ALA A 68 -9.00 11.55 33.00
CA ALA A 68 -7.99 11.89 32.00
C ALA A 68 -8.66 12.23 30.67
N THR A 69 -7.94 12.95 29.80
CA THR A 69 -8.47 13.42 28.52
C THR A 69 -8.32 12.38 27.42
N GLY A 70 -9.41 12.18 26.67
CA GLY A 70 -9.43 11.28 25.52
C GLY A 70 -8.92 9.88 25.86
N ASN A 71 -7.95 9.41 25.08
CA ASN A 71 -7.51 8.02 25.10
C ASN A 71 -6.57 7.70 26.24
N ALA A 72 -5.94 8.74 26.83
CA ALA A 72 -5.13 8.60 28.03
C ALA A 72 -5.94 7.98 29.18
N LEU A 73 -7.26 8.20 29.22
CA LEU A 73 -8.15 7.57 30.18
C LEU A 73 -8.24 6.06 29.99
N CYS A 74 -8.42 5.58 28.76
CA CYS A 74 -8.49 4.14 28.49
C CYS A 74 -7.16 3.45 28.82
N LEU A 75 -6.05 4.13 28.53
CA LEU A 75 -4.71 3.61 28.73
C LEU A 75 -4.26 3.61 30.19
N THR A 76 -5.01 4.16 31.15
CA THR A 76 -4.70 3.97 32.58
C THR A 76 -4.92 2.53 33.04
N CYS A 77 -5.70 1.74 32.28
CA CYS A 77 -5.95 0.32 32.54
C CYS A 77 -5.56 -0.57 31.35
N HIS A 78 -5.63 -0.05 30.12
CA HIS A 78 -5.31 -0.78 28.89
C HIS A 78 -3.95 -0.38 28.32
N GLU A 79 -2.93 -0.28 29.16
CA GLU A 79 -1.57 0.11 28.76
C GLU A 79 -1.02 -0.74 27.62
N GLU A 80 -1.36 -2.04 27.60
CA GLU A 80 -0.94 -2.98 26.55
C GLU A 80 -1.55 -2.69 25.17
N LYS A 81 -2.54 -1.79 25.11
CA LYS A 81 -3.17 -1.31 23.87
C LYS A 81 -2.59 0.02 23.39
N ALA A 82 -1.64 0.62 24.12
CA ALA A 82 -1.01 1.85 23.68
C ALA A 82 -0.31 1.65 22.32
N GLY A 83 -0.76 2.39 21.30
CA GLY A 83 -0.16 2.33 19.96
C GLY A 83 1.25 2.92 19.86
N LYS A 84 1.71 3.64 20.89
CA LYS A 84 3.01 4.29 20.92
C LYS A 84 4.08 3.37 21.52
N GLY A 85 4.92 2.79 20.65
CA GLY A 85 6.12 2.05 21.05
C GLY A 85 6.05 0.53 20.90
N ALA A 86 4.92 -0.03 20.47
CA ALA A 86 4.85 -1.44 20.09
C ALA A 86 5.62 -1.65 18.76
N ALA A 87 6.60 -2.56 18.75
CA ALA A 87 7.24 -2.98 17.51
C ALA A 87 6.21 -3.73 16.64
N GLY A 88 5.78 -3.14 15.52
CA GLY A 88 4.89 -3.81 14.58
C GLY A 88 3.96 -2.91 13.76
N GLN A 89 3.25 -3.52 12.80
CA GLN A 89 2.20 -2.85 12.04
C GLN A 89 0.88 -2.86 12.85
N GLN A 90 0.38 -1.68 13.20
CA GLN A 90 -0.90 -1.51 13.91
C GLN A 90 -1.94 -0.86 13.00
N HIS A 91 -3.22 -1.07 13.34
CA HIS A 91 -4.35 -0.44 12.66
C HIS A 91 -4.39 1.05 13.01
N PHE A 92 -4.51 1.93 12.01
CA PHE A 92 -4.28 3.37 12.15
C PHE A 92 -5.07 4.06 13.29
N PRO A 93 -6.40 3.85 13.43
CA PRO A 93 -7.16 4.35 14.58
C PRO A 93 -6.54 4.04 15.93
N VAL A 94 -5.93 2.87 16.13
CA VAL A 94 -5.30 2.50 17.42
C VAL A 94 -4.06 3.34 17.69
N VAL A 95 -3.29 3.64 16.64
CA VAL A 95 -2.06 4.44 16.73
C VAL A 95 -2.37 5.89 17.10
N GLU A 96 -3.43 6.46 16.51
CA GLU A 96 -3.93 7.80 16.86
C GLU A 96 -4.69 7.82 18.19
N GLY A 97 -4.92 6.64 18.78
CA GLY A 97 -5.66 6.45 20.01
C GLY A 97 -7.17 6.47 19.81
N GLU A 98 -7.69 6.50 18.59
CA GLU A 98 -9.07 6.43 18.06
C GLU A 98 -10.11 5.48 18.73
N CYS A 99 -9.99 5.08 20.01
CA CYS A 99 -10.70 3.96 20.63
C CYS A 99 -12.22 4.07 20.48
N THR A 100 -12.76 5.27 20.67
CA THR A 100 -14.20 5.52 20.60
C THR A 100 -14.75 5.61 19.18
N ALA A 101 -13.90 5.55 18.16
CA ALA A 101 -14.34 5.38 16.78
C ALA A 101 -14.90 3.97 16.53
N CYS A 102 -14.52 3.00 17.35
CA CYS A 102 -14.94 1.60 17.24
C CYS A 102 -15.65 1.08 18.49
N HIS A 103 -15.28 1.57 19.68
CA HIS A 103 -15.82 1.11 20.96
C HIS A 103 -16.74 2.15 21.62
N ASN A 104 -17.83 1.67 22.22
CA ASN A 104 -18.59 2.43 23.19
C ASN A 104 -17.95 2.29 24.58
N PRO A 105 -17.55 3.38 25.26
CA PRO A 105 -16.89 3.29 26.56
C PRO A 105 -17.80 2.83 27.70
N HIS A 106 -19.12 2.79 27.49
CA HIS A 106 -20.10 2.41 28.51
C HIS A 106 -20.70 1.03 28.26
N ALA A 107 -21.45 0.90 27.17
CA ALA A 107 -22.19 -0.31 26.87
C ALA A 107 -22.52 -0.43 25.37
N SER A 108 -22.65 -1.65 24.88
CA SER A 108 -23.08 -1.92 23.50
C SER A 108 -23.96 -3.17 23.42
N ALA A 109 -24.71 -3.28 22.33
CA ALA A 109 -25.35 -4.53 21.92
C ALA A 109 -24.33 -5.57 21.40
N ASN A 110 -23.14 -5.12 20.98
CA ASN A 110 -22.11 -5.96 20.36
C ASN A 110 -21.00 -6.32 21.37
N LYS A 111 -20.40 -7.50 21.16
CA LYS A 111 -19.26 -7.97 21.96
C LYS A 111 -18.10 -6.97 21.90
N PHE A 112 -17.27 -6.97 22.94
CA PHE A 112 -16.14 -6.04 23.09
C PHE A 112 -16.54 -4.56 23.01
N LEU A 113 -17.82 -4.25 23.28
CA LEU A 113 -18.37 -2.91 23.25
C LEU A 113 -18.30 -2.24 21.87
N LEU A 114 -18.26 -3.00 20.78
CA LEU A 114 -18.17 -2.43 19.44
C LEU A 114 -19.42 -1.62 19.08
N LEU A 115 -19.26 -0.49 18.38
CA LEU A 115 -20.39 0.35 17.96
C LEU A 115 -21.31 -0.38 16.97
N GLN A 116 -20.74 -1.26 16.15
CA GLN A 116 -21.43 -2.10 15.17
C GLN A 116 -20.78 -3.51 15.16
N PRO A 117 -21.47 -4.55 14.68
CA PRO A 117 -20.86 -5.86 14.46
C PRO A 117 -19.78 -5.81 13.39
N ALA A 118 -18.90 -6.81 13.35
CA ALA A 118 -17.87 -6.96 12.32
C ALA A 118 -18.38 -7.74 11.08
N SER A 119 -19.67 -8.11 11.06
CA SER A 119 -20.37 -8.81 9.98
C SER A 119 -21.53 -7.96 9.44
N GLY A 120 -22.12 -8.40 8.33
CA GLY A 120 -23.22 -7.70 7.66
C GLY A 120 -22.78 -6.81 6.50
N GLY A 121 -23.76 -6.07 5.96
CA GLY A 121 -23.56 -5.14 4.84
C GLY A 121 -22.85 -3.84 5.24
N LYS A 122 -22.65 -2.93 4.28
CA LYS A 122 -21.93 -1.66 4.48
C LYS A 122 -22.50 -0.80 5.62
N ASP A 123 -23.81 -0.81 5.80
CA ASP A 123 -24.50 -0.01 6.83
C ASP A 123 -24.53 -0.69 8.21
N GLU A 124 -24.20 -1.98 8.28
CA GLU A 124 -24.31 -2.80 9.49
C GLU A 124 -22.93 -3.15 10.06
N ASN A 125 -21.91 -3.22 9.21
CA ASN A 125 -20.57 -3.69 9.55
C ASN A 125 -19.64 -2.52 9.92
N LEU A 126 -19.09 -2.56 11.14
CA LEU A 126 -18.17 -1.56 11.65
C LEU A 126 -16.96 -1.33 10.73
N CYS A 127 -16.41 -2.41 10.17
CA CYS A 127 -15.25 -2.33 9.30
C CYS A 127 -15.58 -1.62 7.98
N LEU A 128 -16.82 -1.78 7.49
CA LEU A 128 -17.25 -1.21 6.21
C LEU A 128 -17.64 0.28 6.30
N ALA A 129 -17.63 0.86 7.50
CA ALA A 129 -17.68 2.30 7.69
C ALA A 129 -16.45 3.02 7.10
N CYS A 130 -15.33 2.31 6.92
CA CYS A 130 -14.10 2.85 6.34
C CYS A 130 -13.52 2.00 5.19
N HIS A 131 -13.84 0.70 5.12
CA HIS A 131 -13.36 -0.20 4.07
C HIS A 131 -14.47 -0.56 3.08
N ASP A 132 -14.17 -0.64 1.78
CA ASP A 132 -15.15 -1.07 0.76
C ASP A 132 -14.94 -2.53 0.31
N THR A 133 -14.26 -3.33 1.14
CA THR A 133 -13.80 -4.67 0.77
C THR A 133 -14.97 -5.64 0.63
N GLY A 134 -15.19 -6.14 -0.59
CA GLY A 134 -16.26 -7.09 -0.88
C GLY A 134 -17.67 -6.47 -0.89
N ALA A 135 -17.80 -5.14 -0.88
CA ALA A 135 -19.08 -4.44 -1.02
C ALA A 135 -19.54 -4.32 -2.48
N ASP A 136 -18.60 -4.03 -3.40
CA ASP A 136 -18.91 -3.73 -4.81
C ASP A 136 -18.37 -4.80 -5.77
N VAL A 137 -18.87 -6.03 -5.64
CA VAL A 137 -18.43 -7.16 -6.48
C VAL A 137 -19.23 -7.20 -7.78
N PRO A 138 -18.58 -7.16 -8.97
CA PRO A 138 -19.28 -7.27 -10.24
C PRO A 138 -20.06 -8.59 -10.36
N VAL A 139 -21.16 -8.58 -11.13
CA VAL A 139 -22.00 -9.78 -11.36
C VAL A 139 -21.21 -10.99 -11.88
N LYS A 140 -20.21 -10.75 -12.74
CA LYS A 140 -19.32 -11.81 -13.27
C LYS A 140 -18.13 -12.13 -12.36
N GLY A 141 -17.99 -11.40 -11.27
CA GLY A 141 -16.95 -11.58 -10.27
C GLY A 141 -17.29 -12.67 -9.26
N SER A 142 -16.62 -12.63 -8.12
CA SER A 142 -16.88 -13.51 -7.00
C SER A 142 -16.56 -12.81 -5.69
N ARG A 143 -17.48 -12.95 -4.73
CA ARG A 143 -17.32 -12.50 -3.34
C ARG A 143 -17.07 -13.71 -2.47
N HIS A 144 -16.14 -13.61 -1.53
CA HIS A 144 -15.87 -14.69 -0.59
C HIS A 144 -17.02 -14.78 0.42
N GLY A 145 -17.71 -15.93 0.49
CA GLY A 145 -18.88 -16.11 1.36
C GLY A 145 -18.56 -15.93 2.86
N ALA A 146 -17.34 -16.23 3.29
CA ALA A 146 -16.92 -16.01 4.68
C ALA A 146 -16.97 -14.53 5.13
N LEU A 147 -17.06 -13.56 4.21
CA LEU A 147 -17.29 -12.17 4.61
C LEU A 147 -18.61 -11.99 5.37
N ASP A 148 -19.59 -12.87 5.17
CA ASP A 148 -20.88 -12.83 5.88
C ASP A 148 -20.76 -13.34 7.32
N LEU A 149 -19.70 -14.08 7.65
CA LEU A 149 -19.38 -14.49 9.02
C LEU A 149 -18.75 -13.34 9.83
N GLY A 150 -18.24 -12.31 9.15
CA GLY A 150 -17.61 -11.14 9.74
C GLY A 150 -16.11 -11.08 9.53
N CYS A 151 -15.59 -9.86 9.42
CA CYS A 151 -14.18 -9.57 9.18
C CYS A 151 -13.27 -10.15 10.27
N ASP A 152 -13.77 -10.21 11.51
CA ASP A 152 -13.09 -10.76 12.69
C ASP A 152 -12.93 -12.29 12.67
N THR A 153 -13.57 -12.98 11.73
CA THR A 153 -13.31 -14.40 11.46
C THR A 153 -11.88 -14.64 10.98
N CYS A 154 -11.37 -13.71 10.17
CA CYS A 154 -10.03 -13.79 9.59
C CYS A 154 -9.06 -12.75 10.17
N HIS A 155 -9.58 -11.65 10.72
CA HIS A 155 -8.77 -10.52 11.19
C HIS A 155 -8.86 -10.29 12.71
N VAL A 156 -7.81 -9.70 13.27
CA VAL A 156 -7.71 -9.27 14.66
C VAL A 156 -7.23 -7.81 14.67
N THR A 157 -8.15 -6.88 14.88
CA THR A 157 -7.94 -5.42 14.77
C THR A 157 -6.80 -4.86 15.63
N HIS A 158 -6.48 -5.53 16.75
CA HIS A 158 -5.42 -5.13 17.68
C HIS A 158 -4.18 -6.05 17.62
N LYS A 159 -4.02 -6.86 16.56
CA LYS A 159 -2.85 -7.74 16.44
C LYS A 159 -1.57 -6.94 16.28
N THR A 160 -0.58 -7.24 17.12
CA THR A 160 0.75 -6.63 17.13
C THR A 160 1.80 -7.71 16.94
N GLY A 161 2.91 -7.35 16.31
CA GLY A 161 4.03 -8.24 16.05
C GLY A 161 4.84 -7.77 14.84
N ASP A 162 5.82 -8.59 14.43
CA ASP A 162 6.72 -8.25 13.34
C ASP A 162 5.97 -8.05 12.01
N GLY A 163 5.87 -6.79 11.57
CA GLY A 163 5.20 -6.42 10.32
C GLY A 163 5.87 -6.93 9.04
N SER A 164 7.01 -7.63 9.16
CA SER A 164 7.60 -8.41 8.07
C SER A 164 6.78 -9.67 7.75
N GLN A 165 6.08 -10.23 8.74
CA GLN A 165 5.27 -11.44 8.57
C GLN A 165 3.83 -11.08 8.16
N PRO A 166 3.25 -11.77 7.16
CA PRO A 166 1.93 -11.43 6.62
C PRO A 166 0.81 -11.36 7.66
N GLU A 167 0.79 -12.26 8.63
CA GLU A 167 -0.25 -12.34 9.65
C GLU A 167 -0.26 -11.13 10.61
N PHE A 168 0.88 -10.49 10.83
CA PHE A 168 0.93 -9.24 11.61
C PHE A 168 0.70 -8.04 10.69
N ARG A 169 1.26 -8.07 9.49
CA ARG A 169 1.09 -7.00 8.49
C ARG A 169 -0.37 -6.78 8.09
N TYR A 170 -1.14 -7.86 7.99
CA TYR A 170 -2.54 -7.85 7.57
C TYR A 170 -3.50 -8.21 8.71
N HIS A 171 -3.00 -8.23 9.96
CA HIS A 171 -3.81 -8.46 11.15
C HIS A 171 -4.61 -9.76 11.07
N LEU A 172 -4.05 -10.85 10.53
CA LEU A 172 -4.75 -12.12 10.38
C LEU A 172 -4.82 -12.88 11.70
N THR A 173 -5.88 -13.62 11.98
CA THR A 173 -5.97 -14.52 13.14
C THR A 173 -4.83 -15.54 13.13
N GLU A 174 -4.56 -16.13 11.96
CA GLU A 174 -3.50 -17.12 11.72
C GLU A 174 -2.74 -16.87 10.42
N ALA A 175 -1.57 -17.49 10.26
CA ALA A 175 -0.83 -17.46 9.02
C ALA A 175 -1.51 -18.32 7.93
N VAL A 176 -1.41 -17.89 6.67
CA VAL A 176 -1.80 -18.69 5.51
C VAL A 176 -0.73 -19.77 5.29
N PRO A 177 -1.10 -21.04 5.01
CA PRO A 177 -2.45 -21.55 4.70
C PRO A 177 -3.31 -22.03 5.87
N ALA A 178 -2.81 -22.06 7.12
CA ALA A 178 -3.56 -22.58 8.26
C ALA A 178 -4.92 -21.88 8.43
N LEU A 179 -4.94 -20.54 8.34
CA LEU A 179 -6.15 -19.74 8.38
C LEU A 179 -7.25 -20.25 7.43
N CYS A 180 -6.87 -20.53 6.18
CA CYS A 180 -7.83 -20.96 5.16
C CYS A 180 -8.32 -22.39 5.43
N ARG A 181 -7.43 -23.27 5.93
CA ARG A 181 -7.75 -24.67 6.21
C ARG A 181 -8.68 -24.89 7.39
N ASN A 182 -8.91 -23.85 8.20
CA ASN A 182 -9.95 -23.89 9.22
C ASN A 182 -11.36 -24.08 8.63
N CYS A 183 -11.55 -23.76 7.34
CA CYS A 183 -12.79 -23.97 6.61
C CYS A 183 -12.62 -24.77 5.30
N HIS A 184 -11.45 -24.70 4.66
CA HIS A 184 -11.19 -25.34 3.36
C HIS A 184 -10.38 -26.62 3.52
N ASP A 185 -11.00 -27.76 3.22
CA ASP A 185 -10.29 -29.04 3.16
C ASP A 185 -9.49 -29.16 1.85
N THR A 186 -8.16 -29.09 1.95
CA THR A 186 -7.26 -29.25 0.81
C THR A 186 -7.20 -30.66 0.23
N ALA A 187 -7.72 -31.66 0.96
CA ALA A 187 -7.83 -33.05 0.52
C ALA A 187 -9.21 -33.36 -0.10
N ASP A 188 -10.15 -32.40 -0.09
CA ASP A 188 -11.44 -32.58 -0.74
C ASP A 188 -11.26 -32.89 -2.24
N LYS A 189 -12.04 -33.85 -2.74
CA LYS A 189 -11.92 -34.34 -4.12
C LYS A 189 -12.23 -33.24 -5.14
N ALA A 190 -13.27 -32.44 -4.91
CA ALA A 190 -13.64 -31.35 -5.82
C ALA A 190 -12.59 -30.23 -5.78
N MET A 191 -12.00 -29.96 -4.62
CA MET A 191 -10.86 -29.04 -4.47
C MET A 191 -9.65 -29.50 -5.30
N MET A 192 -9.26 -30.77 -5.19
CA MET A 192 -8.14 -31.35 -5.93
C MET A 192 -8.38 -31.35 -7.44
N GLU A 193 -9.57 -31.76 -7.88
CA GLU A 193 -9.96 -31.74 -9.30
C GLU A 193 -9.94 -30.32 -9.86
N ALA A 194 -10.47 -29.33 -9.13
CA ALA A 194 -10.47 -27.92 -9.54
C ALA A 194 -9.06 -27.32 -9.68
N HIS A 195 -8.06 -27.91 -9.02
CA HIS A 195 -6.66 -27.45 -9.02
C HIS A 195 -5.73 -28.38 -9.81
N GLY A 196 -6.28 -29.27 -10.64
CA GLY A 196 -5.49 -30.15 -11.51
C GLY A 196 -4.59 -31.12 -10.74
N GLY A 197 -5.02 -31.57 -9.55
CA GLY A 197 -4.26 -32.51 -8.72
C GLY A 197 -3.00 -31.93 -8.08
N GLN A 198 -2.82 -30.60 -8.10
CA GLN A 198 -1.64 -29.95 -7.52
C GLN A 198 -1.64 -30.02 -5.98
N PRO A 199 -0.47 -30.14 -5.32
CA PRO A 199 -0.37 -30.26 -3.87
C PRO A 199 -0.66 -28.92 -3.15
N LEU A 200 -1.88 -28.74 -2.67
CA LEU A 200 -2.33 -27.49 -2.03
C LEU A 200 -2.03 -27.38 -0.53
N ALA A 201 -1.68 -28.48 0.14
CA ALA A 201 -1.58 -28.53 1.60
C ALA A 201 -0.65 -27.46 2.19
N GLN A 202 0.46 -27.13 1.51
CA GLN A 202 1.41 -26.08 1.92
C GLN A 202 1.38 -24.84 1.01
N SER A 203 0.44 -24.79 0.07
CA SER A 203 0.37 -23.71 -0.91
C SER A 203 -0.12 -22.41 -0.26
N ASN A 204 0.45 -21.28 -0.70
CA ASN A 204 -0.04 -19.98 -0.30
C ASN A 204 -1.31 -19.62 -1.12
N CYS A 205 -2.49 -19.84 -0.55
CA CYS A 205 -3.78 -19.61 -1.21
C CYS A 205 -3.92 -18.18 -1.78
N VAL A 206 -3.42 -17.18 -1.05
CA VAL A 206 -3.54 -15.76 -1.45
C VAL A 206 -2.57 -15.35 -2.55
N ALA A 207 -1.64 -16.22 -2.94
CA ALA A 207 -0.81 -15.99 -4.12
C ALA A 207 -1.64 -16.04 -5.41
N CYS A 208 -2.72 -16.83 -5.44
CA CYS A 208 -3.58 -16.99 -6.61
C CYS A 208 -4.99 -16.44 -6.39
N HIS A 209 -5.51 -16.46 -5.16
CA HIS A 209 -6.84 -15.97 -4.83
C HIS A 209 -6.81 -14.64 -4.08
N ASN A 210 -7.78 -13.78 -4.37
CA ASN A 210 -8.14 -12.67 -3.52
C ASN A 210 -9.06 -13.20 -2.40
N PRO A 211 -8.66 -13.13 -1.13
CA PRO A 211 -9.42 -13.72 -0.03
C PRO A 211 -10.77 -13.02 0.24
N HIS A 212 -11.00 -11.85 -0.35
CA HIS A 212 -12.22 -11.07 -0.14
C HIS A 212 -13.15 -11.12 -1.35
N ALA A 213 -12.66 -10.68 -2.50
CA ALA A 213 -13.45 -10.60 -3.72
C ALA A 213 -12.57 -10.44 -4.96
N SER A 214 -13.03 -10.95 -6.09
CA SER A 214 -12.38 -10.76 -7.37
C SER A 214 -13.37 -10.39 -8.46
N ARG A 215 -12.86 -9.73 -9.50
CA ARG A 215 -13.60 -9.53 -10.77
C ARG A 215 -13.63 -10.79 -11.63
N ARG A 216 -12.88 -11.83 -11.28
CA ARG A 216 -12.96 -13.16 -11.88
C ARG A 216 -13.80 -14.10 -11.01
N PRO A 217 -14.34 -15.18 -11.58
CA PRO A 217 -14.94 -16.26 -10.80
C PRO A 217 -13.95 -16.90 -9.83
N LYS A 218 -14.47 -17.58 -8.80
CA LYS A 218 -13.70 -18.42 -7.86
C LYS A 218 -12.53 -17.70 -7.19
N LEU A 219 -12.66 -16.38 -7.00
CA LEU A 219 -11.73 -15.51 -6.29
C LEU A 219 -10.33 -15.40 -6.90
N THR A 220 -10.06 -15.99 -8.06
CA THR A 220 -8.75 -15.87 -8.71
C THR A 220 -8.41 -14.40 -8.96
N HIS A 221 -7.18 -13.98 -8.71
CA HIS A 221 -6.75 -12.60 -8.94
C HIS A 221 -7.03 -12.13 -10.38
N ALA A 222 -7.30 -10.83 -10.53
CA ALA A 222 -7.79 -10.26 -11.78
C ALA A 222 -6.85 -10.48 -12.99
N ASN A 223 -5.53 -10.43 -12.79
CA ASN A 223 -4.54 -10.62 -13.84
C ASN A 223 -4.06 -12.07 -13.82
N ALA A 224 -4.77 -12.95 -14.52
CA ALA A 224 -4.38 -14.33 -14.75
C ALA A 224 -3.58 -14.43 -16.07
N HIS A 225 -2.39 -15.03 -16.00
CA HIS A 225 -1.55 -15.34 -17.14
C HIS A 225 -2.30 -16.28 -18.09
N PRO A 226 -2.32 -16.05 -19.41
CA PRO A 226 -3.23 -16.75 -20.31
C PRO A 226 -3.20 -18.28 -20.23
N PRO A 227 -2.02 -18.97 -20.24
CA PRO A 227 -1.97 -20.42 -20.06
C PRO A 227 -2.65 -20.91 -18.78
N PHE A 228 -2.49 -20.17 -17.68
CA PHE A 228 -3.15 -20.48 -16.42
C PHE A 228 -4.66 -20.20 -16.47
N ALA A 229 -5.07 -19.07 -17.05
CA ALA A 229 -6.47 -18.71 -17.22
C ALA A 229 -7.24 -19.72 -18.08
N GLU A 230 -6.56 -20.32 -19.05
CA GLU A 230 -7.07 -21.30 -20.01
C GLU A 230 -6.88 -22.76 -19.54
N LYS A 231 -6.31 -22.96 -18.34
CA LYS A 231 -6.07 -24.28 -17.72
C LYS A 231 -5.11 -25.18 -18.50
N GLN A 232 -4.17 -24.60 -19.23
CA GLN A 232 -3.10 -25.30 -19.95
C GLN A 232 -1.93 -25.59 -19.01
N CYS A 233 -2.17 -26.38 -17.97
CA CYS A 233 -1.16 -26.66 -16.95
C CYS A 233 0.04 -27.43 -17.54
N ASP A 234 -0.22 -28.33 -18.48
CA ASP A 234 0.74 -29.17 -19.20
C ASP A 234 1.69 -28.39 -20.12
N ALA A 235 1.34 -27.15 -20.49
CA ALA A 235 2.24 -26.25 -21.21
C ALA A 235 3.45 -25.81 -20.38
N CYS A 236 3.41 -26.00 -19.04
CA CYS A 236 4.48 -25.61 -18.13
C CYS A 236 4.85 -26.71 -17.14
N HIS A 237 3.90 -27.57 -16.77
CA HIS A 237 4.04 -28.56 -15.71
C HIS A 237 3.99 -29.99 -16.24
N GLU A 238 4.85 -30.82 -15.68
CA GLU A 238 4.67 -32.27 -15.73
C GLU A 238 3.78 -32.73 -14.54
N PRO A 239 3.25 -33.97 -14.58
CA PRO A 239 2.57 -34.54 -13.42
C PRO A 239 3.41 -34.40 -12.14
N PRO A 240 2.81 -33.97 -11.01
CA PRO A 240 3.54 -33.84 -9.76
C PRO A 240 4.21 -35.16 -9.35
N LYS A 241 5.46 -35.07 -8.86
CA LYS A 241 6.23 -36.22 -8.37
C LYS A 241 6.58 -36.01 -6.91
N ASP A 242 6.30 -37.00 -6.06
CA ASP A 242 6.58 -36.96 -4.61
C ASP A 242 5.99 -35.72 -3.91
N GLY A 243 4.77 -35.31 -4.32
CA GLY A 243 4.10 -34.12 -3.77
C GLY A 243 4.75 -32.80 -4.17
N LYS A 244 5.61 -32.80 -5.19
CA LYS A 244 6.29 -31.60 -5.70
C LYS A 244 5.90 -31.31 -7.13
N VAL A 245 5.88 -30.01 -7.43
CA VAL A 245 5.65 -29.48 -8.77
C VAL A 245 6.89 -29.73 -9.64
N VAL A 246 6.68 -30.20 -10.86
CA VAL A 246 7.73 -30.43 -11.87
C VAL A 246 7.42 -29.55 -13.09
N LEU A 247 8.46 -29.02 -13.75
CA LEU A 247 8.33 -28.21 -14.97
C LEU A 247 8.76 -29.01 -16.19
N ILE A 248 8.14 -28.77 -17.34
CA ILE A 248 8.49 -29.43 -18.62
C ILE A 248 9.87 -29.04 -19.14
N GLU A 249 10.41 -27.94 -18.64
CA GLU A 249 11.76 -27.45 -18.97
C GLU A 249 12.61 -27.33 -17.72
N GLY A 250 13.90 -27.60 -17.88
CA GLY A 250 14.87 -27.74 -16.77
C GLY A 250 15.14 -26.45 -15.98
N GLY A 251 14.62 -25.31 -16.42
CA GLY A 251 14.78 -24.02 -15.76
C GLY A 251 13.64 -23.05 -16.05
N LYS A 252 13.30 -22.21 -15.07
CA LYS A 252 12.17 -21.27 -15.17
C LYS A 252 12.41 -20.23 -16.26
N ARG A 253 13.66 -19.79 -16.45
CA ARG A 253 14.01 -18.85 -17.52
C ARG A 253 13.77 -19.45 -18.89
N ALA A 254 14.29 -20.65 -19.14
CA ALA A 254 14.13 -21.33 -20.43
C ALA A 254 12.65 -21.52 -20.75
N LEU A 255 11.88 -22.00 -19.78
CA LEU A 255 10.43 -22.18 -19.91
C LEU A 255 9.70 -20.89 -20.33
N CYS A 256 9.92 -19.78 -19.62
CA CYS A 256 9.26 -18.52 -19.95
C CYS A 256 9.64 -18.00 -21.36
N LEU A 257 10.88 -18.19 -21.77
CA LEU A 257 11.40 -17.67 -23.04
C LEU A 257 11.00 -18.53 -24.25
N LEU A 258 10.36 -19.69 -24.05
CA LEU A 258 9.69 -20.43 -25.13
C LEU A 258 8.59 -19.58 -25.81
N CYS A 259 7.86 -18.80 -25.03
CA CYS A 259 6.75 -17.96 -25.52
C CYS A 259 7.08 -16.46 -25.49
N HIS A 260 8.00 -16.01 -24.63
CA HIS A 260 8.40 -14.60 -24.52
C HIS A 260 9.68 -14.28 -25.32
N ASP A 261 9.67 -14.63 -26.61
CA ASP A 261 10.78 -14.45 -27.55
C ASP A 261 11.25 -12.97 -27.67
N SER A 262 10.33 -12.02 -27.61
CA SER A 262 10.63 -10.58 -27.62
C SER A 262 11.55 -10.17 -26.47
N ILE A 263 11.38 -10.78 -25.30
CA ILE A 263 12.25 -10.56 -24.15
C ILE A 263 13.60 -11.23 -24.40
N GLN A 264 13.64 -12.46 -24.90
CA GLN A 264 14.90 -13.13 -25.27
C GLN A 264 15.71 -12.28 -26.27
N ASN A 265 15.05 -11.72 -27.28
CA ASN A 265 15.65 -10.82 -28.27
C ASN A 265 16.17 -9.54 -27.64
N GLN A 266 15.39 -8.92 -26.73
CA GLN A 266 15.84 -7.73 -25.98
C GLN A 266 17.09 -8.03 -25.16
N LEU A 267 17.12 -9.17 -24.46
CA LEU A 267 18.26 -9.58 -23.62
C LEU A 267 19.52 -9.84 -24.46
N ASN A 268 19.37 -10.36 -25.67
CA ASN A 268 20.49 -10.63 -26.59
C ASN A 268 21.01 -9.36 -27.26
N ALA A 269 20.13 -8.42 -27.62
CA ALA A 269 20.50 -7.21 -28.37
C ALA A 269 20.97 -6.05 -27.50
N ALA A 270 20.52 -5.99 -26.23
CA ALA A 270 20.79 -4.85 -25.36
C ALA A 270 22.25 -4.83 -24.87
N LYS A 271 22.84 -3.63 -24.83
CA LYS A 271 24.21 -3.43 -24.29
C LYS A 271 24.31 -3.69 -22.79
N ARG A 272 23.20 -3.59 -22.06
CA ARG A 272 23.15 -3.68 -20.60
C ARG A 272 21.95 -4.50 -20.18
N VAL A 273 22.20 -5.70 -19.67
CA VAL A 273 21.17 -6.51 -19.02
C VAL A 273 21.07 -6.08 -17.55
N HIS A 274 19.84 -5.90 -17.07
CA HIS A 274 19.59 -5.59 -15.67
C HIS A 274 20.13 -6.73 -14.79
N LYS A 275 20.92 -6.39 -13.78
CA LYS A 275 21.66 -7.37 -12.97
C LYS A 275 20.74 -8.44 -12.37
N ALA A 276 19.51 -8.09 -11.99
CA ALA A 276 18.55 -9.04 -11.42
C ALA A 276 18.21 -10.19 -12.39
N ILE A 277 18.22 -9.94 -13.70
CA ILE A 277 17.99 -10.96 -14.74
C ILE A 277 19.21 -11.87 -14.91
N SER A 278 20.42 -11.33 -14.71
CA SER A 278 21.66 -12.10 -14.88
C SER A 278 22.05 -12.90 -13.64
N MET A 279 21.57 -12.51 -12.44
CA MET A 279 21.95 -13.12 -11.17
C MET A 279 21.01 -14.23 -10.68
N SER A 280 19.82 -14.35 -11.24
CA SER A 280 18.81 -15.31 -10.78
C SER A 280 18.15 -16.00 -11.96
N ASP A 281 17.91 -17.31 -11.84
CA ASP A 281 17.13 -18.11 -12.81
C ASP A 281 15.62 -17.78 -12.76
N THR A 282 15.22 -16.61 -12.27
CA THR A 282 13.82 -16.40 -11.89
C THR A 282 13.25 -15.14 -12.49
N CYS A 283 12.71 -15.27 -13.71
CA CYS A 283 11.57 -14.47 -14.16
C CYS A 283 10.48 -14.42 -13.08
N THR A 284 10.30 -15.53 -12.36
CA THR A 284 9.32 -15.67 -11.27
C THR A 284 9.65 -14.90 -9.99
N GLY A 285 10.82 -14.28 -9.89
CA GLY A 285 11.15 -13.39 -8.77
C GLY A 285 10.48 -12.02 -8.91
N CYS A 286 10.09 -11.67 -10.13
CA CYS A 286 9.40 -10.43 -10.46
C CYS A 286 7.99 -10.68 -11.00
N HIS A 287 7.79 -11.79 -11.73
CA HIS A 287 6.52 -12.15 -12.34
C HIS A 287 5.85 -13.33 -11.64
N SER A 288 4.52 -13.32 -11.55
CA SER A 288 3.70 -14.48 -11.22
C SER A 288 3.38 -15.22 -12.52
N PRO A 289 3.76 -16.51 -12.67
CA PRO A 289 3.45 -17.30 -13.86
C PRO A 289 1.96 -17.69 -13.95
N HIS A 290 1.18 -17.44 -12.88
CA HIS A 290 -0.22 -17.86 -12.77
C HIS A 290 -1.16 -16.67 -12.68
N ALA A 291 -1.37 -16.11 -11.49
CA ALA A 291 -2.26 -14.98 -11.29
C ALA A 291 -1.68 -13.99 -10.28
N THR A 292 -2.11 -12.74 -10.37
CA THR A 292 -1.68 -11.68 -9.45
C THR A 292 -2.63 -10.49 -9.49
N PRO A 293 -2.77 -9.73 -8.39
CA PRO A 293 -3.51 -8.47 -8.41
C PRO A 293 -2.79 -7.36 -9.19
N TYR A 294 -1.50 -7.55 -9.54
CA TYR A 294 -0.68 -6.53 -10.17
C TYR A 294 -0.63 -6.68 -11.71
N PRO A 295 -0.61 -5.55 -12.45
CA PRO A 295 -0.50 -5.58 -13.92
C PRO A 295 0.85 -6.18 -14.35
N LEU A 296 0.95 -6.56 -15.64
CA LEU A 296 2.14 -7.20 -16.23
C LEU A 296 2.57 -8.47 -15.48
N HIS A 297 1.61 -9.12 -14.83
CA HIS A 297 1.81 -10.29 -14.00
C HIS A 297 2.92 -10.12 -12.95
N LEU A 298 3.06 -8.97 -12.30
CA LEU A 298 4.10 -8.78 -11.28
C LEU A 298 3.75 -9.46 -9.94
N VAL A 299 4.73 -9.88 -9.14
CA VAL A 299 4.50 -10.46 -7.80
C VAL A 299 4.22 -9.39 -6.72
N GLN A 300 4.53 -8.13 -7.03
CA GLN A 300 4.33 -6.97 -6.16
C GLN A 300 3.92 -5.76 -7.01
N SER A 301 3.50 -4.67 -6.35
CA SER A 301 3.29 -3.41 -7.05
C SER A 301 4.59 -2.97 -7.77
N PRO A 302 4.51 -2.32 -8.94
CA PRO A 302 5.70 -1.94 -9.71
C PRO A 302 6.77 -1.20 -8.90
N VAL A 303 6.36 -0.25 -8.04
CA VAL A 303 7.30 0.53 -7.22
C VAL A 303 7.88 -0.33 -6.10
N THR A 304 7.04 -1.07 -5.36
CA THR A 304 7.50 -1.92 -4.24
C THR A 304 8.50 -2.96 -4.72
N LEU A 305 8.24 -3.57 -5.88
CA LEU A 305 9.10 -4.58 -6.47
C LEU A 305 10.51 -4.05 -6.68
N CYS A 306 10.66 -2.89 -7.33
CA CYS A 306 11.97 -2.30 -7.59
C CYS A 306 12.71 -1.91 -6.30
N VAL A 307 12.02 -1.27 -5.36
CA VAL A 307 12.69 -0.75 -4.16
C VAL A 307 13.03 -1.83 -3.12
N SER A 308 12.47 -3.04 -3.26
CA SER A 308 12.89 -4.21 -2.47
C SER A 308 14.37 -4.56 -2.68
N CYS A 309 14.89 -4.37 -3.90
CA CYS A 309 16.31 -4.53 -4.23
C CYS A 309 17.06 -3.19 -4.30
N HIS A 310 16.36 -2.07 -4.45
CA HIS A 310 16.93 -0.71 -4.46
C HIS A 310 16.56 0.09 -3.21
N PRO A 311 17.03 -0.32 -2.00
CA PRO A 311 16.59 0.27 -0.74
C PRO A 311 16.96 1.75 -0.58
N GLN A 312 17.99 2.21 -1.30
CA GLN A 312 18.33 3.63 -1.33
C GLN A 312 17.20 4.48 -1.94
N ARG A 313 16.51 3.95 -2.96
CA ARG A 313 15.36 4.64 -3.57
C ARG A 313 14.13 4.60 -2.66
N ALA A 314 13.96 3.52 -1.90
CA ALA A 314 12.95 3.46 -0.83
C ALA A 314 13.16 4.59 0.19
N ARG A 315 14.41 4.77 0.67
CA ARG A 315 14.77 5.81 1.65
C ARG A 315 14.55 7.21 1.11
N GLU A 316 14.94 7.49 -0.11
CA GLU A 316 14.71 8.81 -0.73
C GLU A 316 13.22 9.16 -0.79
N ARG A 317 12.36 8.19 -1.12
CA ARG A 317 10.91 8.40 -1.15
C ARG A 317 10.34 8.87 0.19
N THR A 318 10.86 8.37 1.31
CA THR A 318 10.31 8.64 2.64
C THR A 318 11.03 9.76 3.37
N SER A 319 12.30 10.03 3.02
CA SER A 319 13.13 11.02 3.73
C SER A 319 13.23 12.38 3.02
N LYS A 320 12.89 12.46 1.73
CA LYS A 320 13.01 13.71 0.96
C LYS A 320 11.70 14.48 0.95
N GLN A 321 11.79 15.80 1.05
CA GLN A 321 10.64 16.71 1.04
C GLN A 321 9.91 16.71 -0.31
N PHE A 322 10.65 16.63 -1.41
CA PHE A 322 10.11 16.68 -2.75
C PHE A 322 10.49 15.40 -3.50
N VAL A 323 9.48 14.74 -4.05
CA VAL A 323 9.65 13.55 -4.89
C VAL A 323 9.19 13.83 -6.30
N HIS A 324 9.89 13.28 -7.28
CA HIS A 324 9.50 13.39 -8.68
C HIS A 324 8.29 12.47 -8.93
N ALA A 325 7.11 13.07 -9.09
CA ALA A 325 5.83 12.36 -9.17
C ALA A 325 5.82 11.13 -10.10
N PRO A 326 6.39 11.15 -11.32
CA PRO A 326 6.40 9.99 -12.22
C PRO A 326 7.01 8.73 -11.59
N VAL A 327 8.03 8.89 -10.74
CA VAL A 327 8.76 7.76 -10.12
C VAL A 327 7.87 6.97 -9.16
N PHE A 328 6.96 7.65 -8.45
CA PHE A 328 6.20 7.06 -7.35
C PHE A 328 4.72 6.89 -7.64
N GLN A 329 4.18 7.57 -8.66
CA GLN A 329 2.79 7.46 -9.08
C GLN A 329 2.65 6.63 -10.36
N ALA A 330 3.45 6.94 -11.39
CA ALA A 330 3.41 6.22 -12.68
C ALA A 330 4.36 5.01 -12.72
N GLY A 331 5.41 5.02 -11.88
CA GLY A 331 6.32 3.90 -11.65
C GLY A 331 7.69 4.06 -12.33
N CYS A 332 8.64 3.24 -11.90
CA CYS A 332 10.05 3.30 -12.35
C CYS A 332 10.20 3.01 -13.85
N THR A 333 9.31 2.18 -14.40
CA THR A 333 9.36 1.73 -15.80
C THR A 333 8.96 2.80 -16.81
N VAL A 334 8.51 3.98 -16.36
CA VAL A 334 8.29 5.13 -17.25
C VAL A 334 9.60 5.60 -17.88
N CYS A 335 10.69 5.60 -17.11
CA CYS A 335 12.00 6.04 -17.57
C CYS A 335 12.99 4.89 -17.76
N HIS A 336 12.82 3.80 -17.02
CA HIS A 336 13.74 2.66 -17.01
C HIS A 336 13.18 1.44 -17.76
N GLU A 337 14.07 0.73 -18.46
CA GLU A 337 13.88 -0.64 -18.93
C GLU A 337 14.18 -1.62 -17.80
N PRO A 338 13.18 -2.35 -17.28
CA PRO A 338 13.38 -3.23 -16.13
C PRO A 338 14.22 -4.46 -16.48
N HIS A 339 14.28 -4.84 -17.75
CA HIS A 339 14.97 -6.05 -18.20
C HIS A 339 16.34 -5.79 -18.77
N ALA A 340 16.42 -5.05 -19.87
CA ALA A 340 17.69 -4.69 -20.48
C ALA A 340 17.52 -3.44 -21.35
N GLY A 341 18.57 -2.63 -21.39
CA GLY A 341 18.56 -1.38 -22.15
C GLY A 341 19.94 -1.07 -22.72
N ASN A 342 19.99 0.00 -23.53
CA ASN A 342 21.23 0.42 -24.16
C ASN A 342 21.93 1.55 -23.40
N PHE A 343 21.20 2.25 -22.53
CA PHE A 343 21.66 3.44 -21.83
C PHE A 343 22.00 3.15 -20.37
N ALA A 344 22.90 3.95 -19.79
CA ALA A 344 23.30 3.79 -18.39
C ALA A 344 22.08 3.87 -17.45
N GLY A 345 22.05 3.01 -16.42
CA GLY A 345 20.87 2.87 -15.56
C GLY A 345 19.65 2.24 -16.26
N ASN A 346 19.86 1.59 -17.42
CA ASN A 346 18.80 1.06 -18.27
C ASN A 346 17.74 2.10 -18.61
N LEU A 347 18.12 3.34 -18.89
CA LEU A 347 17.15 4.34 -19.36
C LEU A 347 16.58 3.95 -20.73
N ARG A 348 15.36 4.38 -21.03
CA ARG A 348 14.70 4.14 -22.34
C ARG A 348 15.31 4.95 -23.49
N ALA A 349 15.94 6.07 -23.19
CA ALA A 349 16.64 6.93 -24.13
C ALA A 349 17.92 7.52 -23.49
N GLN A 350 18.66 8.34 -24.22
CA GLN A 350 19.73 9.13 -23.60
C GLN A 350 19.17 10.05 -22.50
N VAL A 351 20.00 10.38 -21.50
CA VAL A 351 19.57 11.06 -20.26
C VAL A 351 18.67 12.26 -20.54
N ASP A 352 19.10 13.20 -21.38
CA ASP A 352 18.34 14.42 -21.65
C ASP A 352 17.09 14.15 -22.48
N GLU A 353 17.14 13.18 -23.39
CA GLU A 353 16.00 12.80 -24.22
C GLU A 353 14.86 12.20 -23.39
N VAL A 354 15.17 11.40 -22.35
CA VAL A 354 14.16 10.90 -21.41
C VAL A 354 13.43 12.07 -20.74
N CYS A 355 14.16 13.08 -20.28
CA CYS A 355 13.57 14.26 -19.64
C CYS A 355 12.76 15.07 -20.66
N LEU A 356 13.32 15.35 -21.83
CA LEU A 356 12.71 16.17 -22.87
C LEU A 356 11.53 15.47 -23.57
N THR A 357 11.36 14.16 -23.43
CA THR A 357 10.15 13.44 -23.87
C THR A 357 8.89 14.00 -23.20
N CYS A 358 8.99 14.44 -21.93
CA CYS A 358 7.87 15.01 -21.19
C CYS A 358 8.02 16.52 -20.94
N HIS A 359 9.24 16.99 -20.69
CA HIS A 359 9.49 18.36 -20.24
C HIS A 359 9.81 19.35 -21.35
N ALA A 360 10.09 18.91 -22.58
CA ALA A 360 10.37 19.86 -23.66
C ALA A 360 9.18 20.80 -23.93
N ARG A 361 9.47 21.99 -24.43
CA ARG A 361 8.46 22.98 -24.82
C ARG A 361 7.46 22.41 -25.84
N ASN A 362 7.93 21.53 -26.72
CA ASN A 362 7.15 20.88 -27.77
C ASN A 362 6.89 19.39 -27.48
N ALA A 363 7.03 18.93 -26.23
CA ALA A 363 6.82 17.52 -25.93
C ALA A 363 5.34 17.13 -26.12
N GLN A 364 5.16 16.19 -27.05
CA GLN A 364 3.89 15.59 -27.44
C GLN A 364 4.11 14.07 -27.44
N GLY A 365 3.05 13.30 -27.16
CA GLY A 365 3.06 11.85 -27.35
C GLY A 365 2.07 11.47 -28.45
N GLU A 366 2.15 10.21 -28.87
CA GLU A 366 1.22 9.69 -29.86
C GLU A 366 -0.07 9.24 -29.16
N PRO A 367 -1.26 9.53 -29.70
CA PRO A 367 -2.50 8.98 -29.17
C PRO A 367 -2.50 7.45 -29.36
N SER A 368 -2.87 6.71 -28.32
CA SER A 368 -3.07 5.26 -28.42
C SER A 368 -4.30 4.93 -29.27
N ALA A 369 -4.40 3.69 -29.76
CA ALA A 369 -5.48 3.25 -30.64
C ALA A 369 -6.91 3.47 -30.09
N ASP A 370 -7.11 3.48 -28.77
CA ASP A 370 -8.40 3.75 -28.13
C ASP A 370 -8.60 5.22 -27.72
N SER A 371 -7.65 6.09 -28.06
CA SER A 371 -7.62 7.53 -27.75
C SER A 371 -7.73 7.90 -26.26
N ASN A 372 -7.75 6.93 -25.36
CA ASN A 372 -7.84 7.15 -23.91
C ASN A 372 -6.47 7.18 -23.24
N SER A 373 -5.39 6.98 -24.00
CA SER A 373 -4.03 7.01 -23.49
C SER A 373 -3.07 7.70 -24.45
N LEU A 374 -2.00 8.21 -23.87
CA LEU A 374 -0.82 8.71 -24.56
C LEU A 374 0.24 7.61 -24.57
N VAL A 375 0.88 7.40 -25.72
CA VAL A 375 2.06 6.52 -25.81
C VAL A 375 3.34 7.33 -26.01
N LEU A 376 4.38 6.92 -25.30
CA LEU A 376 5.72 7.50 -25.35
C LEU A 376 6.74 6.39 -25.61
N PHE A 377 7.94 6.78 -26.05
CA PHE A 377 9.05 5.86 -26.34
C PHE A 377 8.66 4.74 -27.31
N LYS A 378 8.04 5.08 -28.45
CA LYS A 378 7.61 4.13 -29.49
C LYS A 378 6.66 3.05 -28.96
N GLY A 379 5.67 3.44 -28.15
CA GLY A 379 4.68 2.52 -27.60
C GLY A 379 5.07 1.83 -26.29
N ALA A 380 6.33 1.96 -25.84
CA ALA A 380 6.83 1.23 -24.68
C ALA A 380 6.27 1.73 -23.34
N VAL A 381 5.77 2.97 -23.31
CA VAL A 381 5.17 3.58 -22.13
C VAL A 381 3.78 4.11 -22.48
N ARG A 382 2.80 3.75 -21.66
CA ARG A 382 1.41 4.17 -21.81
C ARG A 382 0.97 4.94 -20.57
N LEU A 383 0.50 6.17 -20.77
CA LEU A 383 0.08 7.10 -19.72
C LEU A 383 -1.32 7.63 -20.01
N PRO A 384 -2.02 8.23 -19.03
CA PRO A 384 -3.30 8.91 -19.29
C PRO A 384 -3.18 9.94 -20.42
N ALA A 385 -4.22 10.11 -21.24
CA ALA A 385 -4.19 11.00 -22.41
C ALA A 385 -3.79 12.45 -22.05
N ASN A 386 -4.26 12.97 -20.91
CA ASN A 386 -3.99 14.31 -20.41
C ASN A 386 -2.69 14.41 -19.58
N TYR A 387 -1.89 13.35 -19.49
CA TYR A 387 -0.73 13.29 -18.58
C TYR A 387 0.22 14.48 -18.76
N LEU A 388 0.54 14.82 -20.02
CA LEU A 388 1.48 15.89 -20.35
C LEU A 388 0.98 17.31 -20.05
N GLU A 389 -0.33 17.51 -19.82
CA GLU A 389 -0.90 18.81 -19.45
C GLU A 389 -0.49 19.22 -18.03
N SER A 390 -0.34 18.22 -17.15
CA SER A 390 0.12 18.41 -15.76
C SER A 390 1.65 18.55 -15.64
N VAL A 391 2.39 18.27 -16.70
CA VAL A 391 3.86 18.25 -16.68
C VAL A 391 4.41 19.67 -16.88
N ARG A 392 5.24 20.11 -15.94
CA ARG A 392 5.95 21.39 -16.04
C ARG A 392 6.86 21.39 -17.27
N ARG A 393 6.62 22.33 -18.19
CA ARG A 393 7.47 22.49 -19.39
C ARG A 393 8.68 23.36 -19.10
N ILE A 394 9.81 22.98 -19.70
CA ILE A 394 11.06 23.72 -19.70
C ILE A 394 11.15 24.44 -21.05
N PRO A 395 11.64 25.70 -21.09
CA PRO A 395 11.79 26.46 -22.34
C PRO A 395 12.96 25.95 -23.21
N LEU A 396 13.06 24.64 -23.39
CA LEU A 396 14.01 23.95 -24.25
C LEU A 396 13.22 23.10 -25.27
N ARG A 397 13.70 23.07 -26.52
CA ARG A 397 13.21 22.13 -27.53
C ARG A 397 13.95 20.79 -27.40
N GLN A 398 13.36 19.71 -27.90
CA GLN A 398 14.08 18.45 -28.06
C GLN A 398 15.36 18.65 -28.90
N GLY A 399 16.47 18.06 -28.45
CA GLY A 399 17.77 18.19 -29.09
C GLY A 399 18.51 19.52 -28.83
N ALA A 400 17.96 20.43 -28.01
CA ALA A 400 18.66 21.65 -27.64
C ALA A 400 19.94 21.36 -26.83
N THR A 401 21.05 22.00 -27.20
CA THR A 401 22.35 21.87 -26.53
C THR A 401 22.67 23.05 -25.59
N THR A 402 21.94 24.14 -25.72
CA THR A 402 22.03 25.34 -24.88
C THR A 402 20.65 25.85 -24.47
N GLY A 403 20.61 26.66 -23.42
CA GLY A 403 19.39 27.19 -22.81
C GLY A 403 19.27 26.69 -21.36
N HIS A 404 18.13 26.96 -20.70
CA HIS A 404 17.81 26.60 -19.31
C HIS A 404 18.99 26.24 -18.36
N PRO A 405 19.34 27.09 -17.38
CA PRO A 405 18.53 28.21 -16.87
C PRO A 405 18.73 29.52 -17.64
N LEU A 406 19.81 29.66 -18.41
CA LEU A 406 20.17 30.88 -19.16
C LEU A 406 20.24 30.56 -20.66
N ALA A 407 19.90 31.53 -21.52
CA ALA A 407 19.74 31.31 -22.97
C ALA A 407 20.95 30.68 -23.67
N THR A 408 22.17 30.98 -23.22
CA THR A 408 23.42 30.52 -23.82
C THR A 408 24.15 29.45 -22.99
N HIS A 409 23.61 29.05 -21.84
CA HIS A 409 24.27 28.08 -20.97
C HIS A 409 24.20 26.68 -21.59
N PRO A 410 25.30 25.90 -21.62
CA PRO A 410 25.29 24.54 -22.15
C PRO A 410 24.48 23.60 -21.24
N VAL A 411 23.66 22.76 -21.86
CA VAL A 411 22.87 21.71 -21.19
C VAL A 411 23.22 20.31 -21.69
N SER A 412 23.95 20.23 -22.82
CA SER A 412 24.53 18.98 -23.33
C SER A 412 25.76 19.26 -24.20
N GLY A 413 26.51 18.22 -24.56
CA GLY A 413 27.61 18.30 -25.54
C GLY A 413 28.92 18.96 -25.07
N VAL A 414 28.97 19.52 -23.86
CA VAL A 414 30.17 20.13 -23.25
C VAL A 414 30.61 19.30 -22.04
N ALA A 415 31.90 19.28 -21.72
CA ALA A 415 32.42 18.61 -20.52
C ALA A 415 31.79 19.18 -19.23
N ASP A 416 31.47 18.32 -18.27
CA ASP A 416 30.91 18.68 -16.97
C ASP A 416 32.03 19.06 -16.00
N PRO A 417 32.19 20.35 -15.63
CA PRO A 417 33.25 20.77 -14.71
C PRO A 417 33.09 20.16 -13.31
N SER A 418 31.86 19.75 -12.96
CA SER A 418 31.54 19.15 -11.68
C SER A 418 31.67 17.63 -11.66
N ASN A 419 31.97 17.02 -12.81
CA ASN A 419 32.12 15.57 -12.98
C ASN A 419 33.14 15.25 -14.09
N PRO A 420 34.45 15.24 -13.77
CA PRO A 420 35.51 15.02 -14.74
C PRO A 420 35.29 13.75 -15.59
N GLY A 421 35.45 13.89 -16.90
CA GLY A 421 35.28 12.78 -17.86
C GLY A 421 33.84 12.51 -18.30
N LYS A 422 32.86 13.29 -17.84
CA LYS A 422 31.49 13.27 -18.35
C LYS A 422 31.13 14.57 -19.05
N THR A 423 30.08 14.53 -19.86
CA THR A 423 29.45 15.72 -20.41
C THR A 423 28.32 16.21 -19.51
N ILE A 424 28.03 17.51 -19.56
CA ILE A 424 26.87 18.10 -18.91
C ILE A 424 25.62 17.41 -19.45
N THR A 425 24.68 17.13 -18.53
CA THR A 425 23.33 16.63 -18.82
C THR A 425 22.37 17.25 -17.81
N CYS A 426 21.07 16.99 -17.96
CA CYS A 426 20.05 17.39 -17.00
C CYS A 426 20.38 16.93 -15.56
N VAL A 427 20.98 15.74 -15.41
CA VAL A 427 21.31 15.17 -14.09
C VAL A 427 22.59 15.72 -13.46
N SER A 428 23.34 16.57 -14.18
CA SER A 428 24.43 17.35 -13.58
C SER A 428 23.89 18.39 -12.60
N CYS A 429 22.67 18.87 -12.83
CA CYS A 429 22.01 19.92 -12.03
C CYS A 429 20.79 19.41 -11.25
N HIS A 430 20.09 18.40 -11.76
CA HIS A 430 18.84 17.89 -11.18
C HIS A 430 18.95 16.44 -10.70
N ASN A 431 18.36 16.15 -9.54
CA ASN A 431 18.10 14.78 -9.11
C ASN A 431 16.76 14.32 -9.71
N PRO A 432 16.74 13.28 -10.57
CA PRO A 432 15.53 12.86 -11.27
C PRO A 432 14.52 12.10 -10.38
N HIS A 433 14.88 11.77 -9.14
CA HIS A 433 14.03 10.97 -8.24
C HIS A 433 13.44 11.79 -7.11
N ALA A 434 14.28 12.49 -6.35
CA ALA A 434 13.85 13.22 -5.16
C ALA A 434 14.92 14.23 -4.70
N GLY A 435 14.52 15.19 -3.87
CA GLY A 435 15.44 16.19 -3.33
C GLY A 435 14.82 16.97 -2.17
N ASN A 436 15.65 17.75 -1.48
CA ASN A 436 15.24 18.66 -0.42
C ASN A 436 15.36 20.12 -0.86
N GLY A 437 14.74 21.02 -0.08
CA GLY A 437 14.93 22.46 -0.21
C GLY A 437 14.24 23.13 -1.40
N SER A 438 13.95 22.39 -2.48
CA SER A 438 13.30 22.93 -3.67
C SER A 438 12.48 21.88 -4.44
N PRO A 439 11.26 22.21 -4.92
CA PRO A 439 10.50 21.36 -5.84
C PRO A 439 11.15 21.25 -7.23
N ARG A 440 12.23 22.00 -7.49
CA ARG A 440 13.04 21.89 -8.72
C ARG A 440 14.08 20.77 -8.65
N LEU A 441 14.16 20.05 -7.53
CA LEU A 441 15.01 18.86 -7.35
C LEU A 441 16.48 19.09 -7.70
N PHE A 442 17.07 20.19 -7.23
CA PHE A 442 18.49 20.47 -7.48
C PHE A 442 19.38 19.44 -6.77
N VAL A 443 20.47 19.02 -7.41
CA VAL A 443 21.42 18.05 -6.82
C VAL A 443 22.12 18.57 -5.56
N THR A 444 22.13 19.89 -5.35
CA THR A 444 22.67 20.53 -4.14
C THR A 444 21.70 20.50 -2.96
N GLU A 445 20.45 20.09 -3.17
CA GLU A 445 19.39 20.06 -2.14
C GLU A 445 19.12 21.43 -1.48
N THR A 446 19.38 22.52 -2.21
CA THR A 446 19.18 23.90 -1.76
C THR A 446 17.97 24.54 -2.42
N ARG A 447 17.39 25.56 -1.76
CA ARG A 447 16.28 26.35 -2.34
C ARG A 447 16.73 27.21 -3.53
N SER A 448 17.91 27.81 -3.43
CA SER A 448 18.52 28.64 -4.48
C SER A 448 19.32 27.80 -5.49
N SER A 449 19.41 28.28 -6.73
CA SER A 449 20.29 27.74 -7.76
C SER A 449 21.73 28.24 -7.67
N SER A 450 22.03 29.28 -6.88
CA SER A 450 23.40 29.82 -6.75
C SER A 450 24.46 28.77 -6.41
N PRO A 451 24.21 27.82 -5.48
CA PRO A 451 25.17 26.75 -5.18
C PRO A 451 25.47 25.83 -6.38
N LEU A 452 24.52 25.67 -7.32
CA LEU A 452 24.78 24.92 -8.55
C LEU A 452 25.76 25.67 -9.45
N CYS A 453 25.56 26.97 -9.64
CA CYS A 453 26.45 27.78 -10.48
C CYS A 453 27.89 27.76 -9.93
N ILE A 454 28.03 27.94 -8.62
CA ILE A 454 29.34 27.91 -7.93
C ILE A 454 30.02 26.56 -8.08
N ARG A 455 29.28 25.45 -8.23
CA ARG A 455 29.87 24.11 -8.38
C ARG A 455 30.67 23.98 -9.68
N CYS A 456 30.32 24.71 -10.73
CA CYS A 456 30.92 24.57 -12.06
C CYS A 456 31.78 25.77 -12.48
N HIS A 457 31.58 26.94 -11.89
CA HIS A 457 32.30 28.19 -12.23
C HIS A 457 33.24 28.64 -11.10
N LYS A 458 33.96 27.69 -10.50
CA LYS A 458 34.96 28.00 -9.47
C LYS A 458 36.21 28.62 -10.05
#